data_AF-A0A376KVR0-F1
#
_entry.id   AF-A0A376KVR0-F1
#
_cell.length_a   1.000
_cell.length_b   1.000
_cell.length_c   1.000
_cell.angle_alpha   90.00
_cell.angle_beta   90.00
_cell.angle_gamma   90.00
#
_symmetry.space_group_name_H-M   'P 1'
#
loop_
_entity.id
_entity.type
_entity.pdbx_description
1 polymer ?
#
loop_
_entity_poly.entity_id
_entity_poly.type
_entity_poly.pdbx_seq_one_letter_code
_entity_poly.pdbx_strand_id
1 'polypeptide(L)'
;MISAGAIQGLNIKNAISIETVETPVSKAEALKFSKSNSQRKGCYAPASMHKDCDKRIVQAHTLSKSSSLKAIADPSNHVMGVVMNLPSLMRNNGRCVPEKIGINQASTFTGFCAVHDRILFSCLENEKFTGTDEQCFALMFRSLSKEIYAKEGRCAVFRFC
;
A
#
# COMPACT_ATOMS: atom_id res chain seq x y z
N MET A 1 12.11 25.46 -45.19
CA MET A 1 11.05 26.44 -44.84
C MET A 1 9.78 25.66 -44.58
N ILE A 2 9.66 25.05 -43.40
CA ILE A 2 8.72 25.44 -42.33
C ILE A 2 7.41 25.98 -42.89
N SER A 3 6.39 25.13 -42.95
CA SER A 3 5.00 25.56 -42.89
C SER A 3 4.43 25.08 -41.56
N ALA A 4 4.20 26.05 -40.68
CA ALA A 4 3.59 25.87 -39.37
C ALA A 4 2.06 25.82 -39.47
N GLY A 5 1.46 25.04 -38.57
CA GLY A 5 0.21 25.42 -37.91
C GLY A 5 -1.10 24.90 -38.52
N ALA A 6 -1.72 23.93 -37.84
CA ALA A 6 -3.03 24.09 -37.21
C ALA A 6 -3.39 22.82 -36.42
N ILE A 7 -3.28 22.91 -35.09
CA ILE A 7 -3.94 22.03 -34.13
C ILE A 7 -5.45 22.25 -34.23
N GLN A 8 -6.20 21.24 -34.71
CA GLN A 8 -7.66 21.22 -34.58
C GLN A 8 -8.13 19.85 -34.09
N GLY A 9 -8.50 19.83 -32.81
CA GLY A 9 -9.62 19.06 -32.25
C GLY A 9 -9.56 17.53 -32.32
N LEU A 10 -8.92 16.91 -31.33
CA LEU A 10 -9.31 15.55 -30.92
C LEU A 10 -10.73 15.64 -30.33
N ASN A 11 -11.68 15.22 -31.15
CA ASN A 11 -13.10 15.14 -30.86
C ASN A 11 -13.35 14.13 -29.72
N ILE A 12 -13.37 14.61 -28.48
CA ILE A 12 -13.85 13.83 -27.33
C ILE A 12 -15.38 13.75 -27.42
N LYS A 13 -15.87 12.85 -28.29
CA LYS A 13 -17.25 12.38 -28.28
C LYS A 13 -17.22 10.90 -27.99
N ASN A 14 -17.38 10.57 -26.71
CA ASN A 14 -18.45 9.69 -26.24
C ASN A 14 -18.39 9.61 -24.71
N ALA A 15 -19.13 10.50 -24.09
CA ALA A 15 -19.56 10.38 -22.71
C ALA A 15 -20.74 9.39 -22.65
N ILE A 16 -20.56 8.32 -21.87
CA ILE A 16 -21.53 7.58 -21.04
C ILE A 16 -22.80 7.04 -21.71
N SER A 17 -22.88 5.71 -21.87
CA SER A 17 -24.06 4.90 -21.53
C SER A 17 -23.73 3.40 -21.62
N ILE A 18 -23.09 2.84 -20.61
CA ILE A 18 -23.28 1.42 -20.30
C ILE A 18 -24.01 1.41 -18.98
N GLU A 19 -25.33 1.28 -19.01
CA GLU A 19 -26.05 0.76 -17.85
C GLU A 19 -25.64 -0.71 -17.72
N THR A 20 -24.47 -0.94 -17.13
CA THR A 20 -24.19 -2.26 -16.57
C THR A 20 -25.15 -2.41 -15.40
N VAL A 21 -26.11 -3.32 -15.53
CA VAL A 21 -26.85 -3.81 -14.37
C VAL A 21 -25.83 -4.56 -13.53
N GLU A 22 -25.11 -3.83 -12.67
CA GLU A 22 -24.18 -4.44 -11.73
C GLU A 22 -25.02 -5.24 -10.74
N THR A 23 -24.90 -6.56 -10.82
CA THR A 23 -25.51 -7.43 -9.81
C THR A 23 -24.87 -7.10 -8.46
N PRO A 24 -25.66 -6.82 -7.41
CA PRO A 24 -25.11 -6.45 -6.12
C PRO A 24 -24.23 -7.58 -5.58
N VAL A 25 -22.94 -7.28 -5.40
CA VAL A 25 -21.98 -8.21 -4.79
C VAL A 25 -22.43 -8.54 -3.37
N SER A 26 -22.47 -9.83 -3.02
CA SER A 26 -22.83 -10.21 -1.66
C SER A 26 -21.78 -9.74 -0.66
N LYS A 27 -22.21 -9.52 0.60
CA LYS A 27 -21.30 -9.19 1.71
C LYS A 27 -20.15 -10.19 1.83
N ALA A 28 -20.42 -11.48 1.64
CA ALA A 28 -19.41 -12.53 1.75
C ALA A 28 -18.36 -12.42 0.63
N GLU A 29 -18.79 -12.15 -0.60
CA GLU A 29 -17.90 -11.97 -1.74
C GLU A 29 -17.03 -10.73 -1.59
N ALA A 30 -17.61 -9.61 -1.17
CA ALA A 30 -16.87 -8.38 -0.92
C ALA A 30 -15.79 -8.56 0.17
N LEU A 31 -16.13 -9.27 1.26
CA LEU A 31 -15.16 -9.60 2.32
C LEU A 31 -14.06 -10.54 1.84
N LYS A 32 -14.41 -11.57 1.05
CA LYS A 32 -13.45 -12.51 0.47
C LYS A 32 -12.47 -11.79 -0.46
N PHE A 33 -12.99 -10.93 -1.34
CA PHE A 33 -12.17 -10.11 -2.22
C PHE A 33 -11.26 -9.17 -1.43
N SER A 34 -11.81 -8.43 -0.46
CA SER A 34 -11.03 -7.51 0.38
C SER A 34 -9.88 -8.22 1.11
N LYS A 35 -10.12 -9.45 1.60
CA LYS A 35 -9.10 -10.28 2.26
C LYS A 35 -8.04 -10.78 1.28
N SER A 36 -8.44 -11.29 0.11
CA SER A 36 -7.48 -11.74 -0.91
C SER A 36 -6.59 -10.59 -1.36
N ASN A 37 -7.18 -9.43 -1.57
CA ASN A 37 -6.49 -8.24 -2.02
C ASN A 37 -5.45 -7.72 -1.01
N SER A 38 -5.75 -7.78 0.29
CA SER A 38 -4.80 -7.38 1.33
C SER A 38 -3.65 -8.37 1.53
N GLN A 39 -3.78 -9.60 1.02
CA GLN A 39 -2.80 -10.68 1.11
C GLN A 39 -1.93 -10.85 -0.15
N ARG A 40 -2.04 -9.93 -1.12
CA ARG A 40 -1.19 -9.96 -2.31
C ARG A 40 0.29 -9.91 -1.91
N LYS A 41 1.11 -10.68 -2.60
CA LYS A 41 2.54 -10.75 -2.35
C LYS A 41 3.26 -10.22 -3.57
N GLY A 42 4.13 -9.24 -3.37
CA GLY A 42 4.94 -8.66 -4.42
C GLY A 42 6.24 -8.09 -3.87
N CYS A 43 7.19 -7.83 -4.75
CA CYS A 43 8.38 -7.05 -4.42
C CYS A 43 8.40 -5.80 -5.29
N TYR A 44 8.34 -4.63 -4.67
CA TYR A 44 8.40 -3.32 -5.34
C TYR A 44 9.83 -2.78 -5.41
N ALA A 45 10.85 -3.66 -5.28
CA ALA A 45 12.23 -3.26 -5.50
C ALA A 45 12.41 -2.72 -6.93
N PRO A 46 13.36 -1.81 -7.16
CA PRO A 46 13.67 -1.35 -8.51
C PRO A 46 14.01 -2.52 -9.44
N ALA A 47 13.62 -2.42 -10.72
CA ALA A 47 13.85 -3.48 -11.70
C ALA A 47 15.32 -3.90 -11.82
N SER A 48 16.25 -2.95 -11.62
CA SER A 48 17.70 -3.22 -11.60
C SER A 48 18.16 -4.15 -10.47
N MET A 49 17.38 -4.28 -9.39
CA MET A 49 17.68 -5.12 -8.23
C MET A 49 16.96 -6.48 -8.27
N HIS A 50 16.10 -6.73 -9.26
CA HIS A 50 15.27 -7.95 -9.31
C HIS A 50 16.06 -9.25 -9.42
N LYS A 51 17.29 -9.20 -9.96
CA LYS A 51 18.20 -10.36 -10.01
C LYS A 51 18.51 -10.93 -8.62
N ASP A 52 18.46 -10.09 -7.58
CA ASP A 52 18.79 -10.45 -6.20
C ASP A 52 17.52 -10.70 -5.35
N CYS A 53 16.33 -10.77 -5.97
CA CYS A 53 15.08 -11.03 -5.28
C CYS A 53 15.01 -12.47 -4.77
N ASP A 54 14.95 -12.68 -3.46
CA ASP A 54 14.83 -14.02 -2.86
C ASP A 54 13.39 -14.58 -2.89
N LYS A 55 12.43 -13.82 -3.44
CA LYS A 55 10.99 -14.13 -3.53
C LYS A 55 10.29 -14.39 -2.18
N ARG A 56 11.00 -14.33 -1.06
CA ARG A 56 10.46 -14.53 0.28
C ARG A 56 9.86 -13.22 0.78
N ILE A 57 8.61 -12.99 0.43
CA ILE A 57 7.88 -11.78 0.81
C ILE A 57 7.67 -11.71 2.32
N VAL A 58 8.02 -10.56 2.91
CA VAL A 58 7.90 -10.28 4.34
C VAL A 58 6.80 -9.27 4.61
N GLN A 59 6.39 -9.14 5.87
CA GLN A 59 5.58 -8.03 6.34
C GLN A 59 6.49 -6.83 6.59
N ALA A 60 6.72 -6.02 5.55
CA ALA A 60 7.55 -4.83 5.62
C ALA A 60 6.84 -3.71 6.38
N HIS A 61 7.47 -3.15 7.41
CA HIS A 61 6.94 -2.02 8.18
C HIS A 61 7.24 -0.69 7.49
N THR A 62 6.25 0.18 7.22
CA THR A 62 6.57 1.53 6.71
C THR A 62 7.22 2.44 7.74
N LEU A 63 6.99 2.19 9.03
CA LEU A 63 7.67 2.87 10.14
C LEU A 63 8.46 1.85 10.91
N SER A 64 9.73 2.14 11.22
CA SER A 64 10.59 1.20 11.92
C SER A 64 9.94 0.73 13.24
N LYS A 65 9.95 -0.59 13.44
CA LYS A 65 9.35 -1.22 14.61
C LYS A 65 10.16 -0.91 15.87
N SER A 66 11.49 -1.03 15.79
CA SER A 66 12.41 -0.95 16.92
C SER A 66 12.54 0.48 17.45
N SER A 67 12.51 1.47 16.56
CA SER A 67 12.69 2.88 16.92
C SER A 67 11.37 3.63 17.05
N SER A 68 10.50 3.62 16.03
CA SER A 68 9.31 4.47 16.00
C SER A 68 8.11 3.85 16.73
N LEU A 69 7.69 2.64 16.32
CA LEU A 69 6.46 2.04 16.86
C LEU A 69 6.59 1.67 18.33
N LYS A 70 7.76 1.16 18.75
CA LYS A 70 8.01 0.80 20.15
C LYS A 70 8.00 2.02 21.08
N ALA A 71 8.41 3.20 20.60
CA ALA A 71 8.43 4.42 21.39
C ALA A 71 7.04 4.95 21.76
N ILE A 72 6.01 4.62 20.95
CA ILE A 72 4.62 5.05 21.15
C ILE A 72 3.69 3.89 21.56
N ALA A 73 4.24 2.70 21.79
CA ALA A 73 3.46 1.53 22.15
C ALA A 73 3.07 1.56 23.64
N ASP A 74 1.88 1.06 23.93
CA ASP A 74 1.45 0.80 25.31
C ASP A 74 2.25 -0.38 25.93
N PRO A 75 2.15 -0.62 27.25
CA PRO A 75 2.86 -1.72 27.92
C PRO A 75 2.55 -3.13 27.37
N SER A 76 1.45 -3.27 26.61
CA SER A 76 1.07 -4.53 25.95
C SER A 76 1.59 -4.65 24.51
N ASN A 77 2.49 -3.76 24.08
CA ASN A 77 3.05 -3.68 22.72
C ASN A 77 2.00 -3.37 21.63
N HIS A 78 1.02 -2.52 21.95
CA HIS A 78 0.02 -2.03 20.99
C HIS A 78 0.13 -0.53 20.75
N VAL A 79 -0.16 -0.10 19.54
CA VAL A 79 -0.35 1.32 19.17
C VAL A 79 -1.81 1.55 18.78
N MET A 80 -2.31 2.76 18.97
CA MET A 80 -3.61 3.14 18.44
C MET A 80 -3.48 3.48 16.96
N GLY A 81 -4.35 2.94 16.13
CA GLY A 81 -4.36 3.22 14.69
C GLY A 81 -5.74 3.03 14.06
N VAL A 82 -5.93 3.63 12.90
CA VAL A 82 -7.17 3.47 12.12
C VAL A 82 -6.93 2.40 11.05
N VAL A 83 -7.72 1.33 11.11
CA VAL A 83 -7.65 0.25 10.12
C VAL A 83 -8.73 0.45 9.06
N MET A 84 -8.32 0.96 7.90
CA MET A 84 -9.19 1.23 6.76
C MET A 84 -9.40 -0.01 5.89
N ASN A 85 -10.01 -1.05 6.44
CA ASN A 85 -10.42 -2.23 5.67
C ASN A 85 -11.94 -2.46 5.75
N LEU A 86 -12.48 -3.19 4.77
CA LEU A 86 -13.91 -3.44 4.67
C LEU A 86 -14.48 -4.11 5.94
N PRO A 87 -13.86 -5.17 6.52
CA PRO A 87 -14.34 -5.73 7.79
C PRO A 87 -14.46 -4.72 8.94
N SER A 88 -13.48 -3.84 9.12
CA SER A 88 -13.46 -2.83 10.18
C SER A 88 -14.55 -1.78 9.96
N LEU A 89 -14.68 -1.28 8.72
CA LEU A 89 -15.76 -0.34 8.36
C LEU A 89 -17.14 -0.96 8.58
N MET A 90 -17.35 -2.23 8.19
CA MET A 90 -18.62 -2.91 8.42
C MET A 90 -18.94 -3.08 9.91
N ARG A 91 -17.94 -3.43 10.73
CA ARG A 91 -18.09 -3.56 12.19
C ARG A 91 -18.43 -2.23 12.86
N ASN A 92 -17.87 -1.13 12.33
CA ASN A 92 -17.98 0.20 12.91
C ASN A 92 -19.06 1.07 12.24
N ASN A 93 -20.00 0.47 11.51
CA ASN A 93 -21.08 1.16 10.79
C ASN A 93 -20.55 2.30 9.89
N GLY A 94 -19.50 2.02 9.14
CA GLY A 94 -18.85 2.96 8.21
C GLY A 94 -17.94 4.00 8.88
N ARG A 95 -17.81 4.00 10.22
CA ARG A 95 -16.98 4.98 10.93
C ARG A 95 -15.53 4.53 11.04
N CYS A 96 -14.62 5.49 10.90
CA CYS A 96 -13.20 5.32 11.15
C CYS A 96 -12.94 5.40 12.66
N VAL A 97 -13.00 4.25 13.35
CA VAL A 97 -12.75 4.17 14.79
C VAL A 97 -11.31 3.69 15.03
N PRO A 98 -10.49 4.39 15.82
CA PRO A 98 -9.18 3.91 16.22
C PRO A 98 -9.28 2.60 17.02
N GLU A 99 -8.43 1.62 16.69
CA GLU A 99 -8.32 0.36 17.41
C GLU A 99 -6.86 0.09 17.83
N LYS A 100 -6.68 -0.82 18.79
CA LYS A 100 -5.36 -1.27 19.22
C LYS A 100 -4.77 -2.21 18.18
N ILE A 101 -3.56 -1.90 17.70
CA ILE A 101 -2.84 -2.69 16.70
C ILE A 101 -1.50 -3.10 17.29
N GLY A 102 -1.19 -4.39 17.31
CA GLY A 102 0.12 -4.86 17.77
C GLY A 102 1.24 -4.30 16.89
N ILE A 103 2.37 -3.90 17.48
CA ILE A 103 3.49 -3.30 16.74
C ILE A 103 4.05 -4.17 15.61
N ASN A 104 3.84 -5.48 15.66
CA ASN A 104 4.24 -6.41 14.60
C ASN A 104 3.36 -6.29 13.35
N GLN A 105 2.12 -5.81 13.50
CA GLN A 105 1.13 -5.69 12.42
C GLN A 105 0.97 -4.23 11.97
N ALA A 106 1.15 -3.29 12.89
CA ALA A 106 1.03 -1.87 12.62
C ALA A 106 1.95 -1.45 11.48
N SER A 107 1.40 -0.67 10.56
CA SER A 107 2.15 -0.12 9.42
C SER A 107 2.80 -1.16 8.49
N THR A 108 2.35 -2.42 8.50
CA THR A 108 2.93 -3.47 7.63
C THR A 108 2.22 -3.64 6.28
N PHE A 109 2.95 -4.15 5.28
CA PHE A 109 2.42 -4.62 4.00
C PHE A 109 3.38 -5.64 3.35
N THR A 110 2.89 -6.41 2.37
CA THR A 110 3.61 -7.52 1.73
C THR A 110 4.21 -7.11 0.37
N GLY A 111 4.93 -5.99 0.38
CA GLY A 111 5.49 -5.36 -0.81
C GLY A 111 7.00 -5.53 -1.01
N PHE A 112 7.70 -6.23 -0.13
CA PHE A 112 9.14 -6.47 -0.29
C PHE A 112 9.52 -7.90 0.08
N CYS A 113 10.52 -8.43 -0.63
CA CYS A 113 11.19 -9.66 -0.23
C CYS A 113 12.17 -9.37 0.92
N ALA A 114 12.57 -10.38 1.67
CA ALA A 114 13.42 -10.19 2.84
C ALA A 114 14.79 -9.57 2.50
N VAL A 115 15.34 -9.90 1.33
CA VAL A 115 16.61 -9.32 0.85
C VAL A 115 16.44 -7.82 0.57
N HIS A 116 15.42 -7.46 -0.20
CA HIS A 116 15.21 -6.07 -0.60
C HIS A 116 14.74 -5.19 0.55
N ASP A 117 13.90 -5.71 1.44
CA ASP A 117 13.50 -4.99 2.66
C ASP A 117 14.72 -4.62 3.51
N ARG A 118 15.64 -5.56 3.71
CA ARG A 118 16.88 -5.33 4.45
C ARG A 118 17.80 -4.33 3.76
N ILE A 119 18.03 -4.49 2.45
CA ILE A 119 19.01 -3.66 1.72
C ILE A 119 18.51 -2.23 1.54
N LEU A 120 17.24 -2.03 1.17
CA LEU A 120 16.68 -0.72 0.85
C LEU A 120 16.42 0.13 2.10
N PHE A 121 16.15 -0.50 3.25
CA PHE A 121 15.71 0.20 4.45
C PHE A 121 16.68 0.01 5.64
N SER A 122 17.90 -0.47 5.40
CA SER A 122 18.91 -0.68 6.45
C SER A 122 19.18 0.61 7.25
N CYS A 123 19.28 1.75 6.57
CA CYS A 123 19.53 3.07 7.18
C CYS A 123 18.40 3.52 8.14
N LEU A 124 17.21 2.93 8.05
CA LEU A 124 16.07 3.19 8.94
C LEU A 124 16.00 2.22 10.12
N GLU A 125 16.48 0.98 9.96
CA GLU A 125 16.32 -0.08 10.97
C GLU A 125 17.56 -0.25 11.85
N ASN A 126 18.75 0.01 11.31
CA ASN A 126 20.03 -0.26 11.97
C ASN A 126 20.75 1.00 12.47
N GLU A 127 20.23 2.18 12.14
CA GLU A 127 20.83 3.47 12.49
C GLU A 127 19.84 4.37 13.23
N LYS A 128 20.36 5.31 14.01
CA LYS A 128 19.50 6.33 14.64
C LYS A 128 18.96 7.24 13.54
N PHE A 129 17.65 7.48 13.56
CA PHE A 129 17.03 8.45 12.67
C PHE A 129 17.54 9.87 13.00
N THR A 130 18.30 10.46 12.07
CA THR A 130 18.79 11.84 12.14
C THR A 130 18.23 12.70 11.01
N GLY A 131 17.48 12.10 10.09
CA GLY A 131 16.83 12.80 8.98
C GLY A 131 17.77 13.05 7.80
N THR A 132 18.75 12.16 7.58
CA THR A 132 19.62 12.25 6.39
C THR A 132 18.81 12.08 5.11
N ASP A 133 19.34 12.55 3.98
CA ASP A 133 18.69 12.41 2.67
C ASP A 133 18.39 10.94 2.35
N GLU A 134 19.32 10.03 2.69
CA GLU A 134 19.13 8.59 2.51
C GLU A 134 17.97 8.04 3.35
N GLN A 135 17.88 8.42 4.63
CA GLN A 135 16.78 8.02 5.51
C GLN A 135 15.44 8.59 5.03
N CYS A 136 15.40 9.87 4.66
CA CYS A 136 14.21 10.51 4.13
C CYS A 136 13.75 9.86 2.82
N PHE A 137 14.69 9.55 1.92
CA PHE A 137 14.41 8.83 0.68
C PHE A 137 13.87 7.43 0.95
N ALA A 138 14.53 6.65 1.82
CA ALA A 138 14.10 5.30 2.18
C ALA A 138 12.68 5.31 2.79
N LEU A 139 12.37 6.27 3.67
CA LEU A 139 11.06 6.41 4.30
C LEU A 139 9.98 6.77 3.27
N MET A 140 10.28 7.72 2.37
CA MET A 140 9.41 8.10 1.26
C MET A 140 9.15 6.93 0.32
N PHE A 141 10.20 6.22 -0.08
CA PHE A 141 10.12 5.08 -0.98
C PHE A 141 9.22 3.99 -0.38
N ARG A 142 9.44 3.60 0.88
CA ARG A 142 8.62 2.59 1.57
C ARG A 142 7.15 3.01 1.66
N SER A 143 6.91 4.28 1.96
CA SER A 143 5.56 4.86 2.06
C SER A 143 4.84 4.87 0.71
N LEU A 144 5.55 5.26 -0.36
CA LEU A 144 5.02 5.25 -1.72
C LEU A 144 4.72 3.83 -2.19
N SER A 145 5.62 2.87 -1.95
CA SER A 145 5.38 1.45 -2.27
C SER A 145 4.15 0.90 -1.55
N LYS A 146 3.92 1.26 -0.28
CA LYS A 146 2.69 0.86 0.44
C LYS A 146 1.43 1.47 -0.17
N GLU A 147 1.48 2.73 -0.57
CA GLU A 147 0.34 3.40 -1.20
C GLU A 147 0.03 2.82 -2.59
N ILE A 148 1.06 2.55 -3.40
CA ILE A 148 0.91 1.84 -4.69
C ILE A 148 0.32 0.46 -4.44
N TYR A 149 0.87 -0.31 -3.49
CA TYR A 149 0.31 -1.60 -3.10
C TYR A 149 -1.18 -1.48 -2.75
N ALA A 150 -1.57 -0.52 -1.92
CA ALA A 150 -2.97 -0.32 -1.55
C ALA A 150 -3.87 0.02 -2.75
N LYS A 151 -3.39 0.85 -3.70
CA LYS A 151 -4.12 1.28 -4.90
C LYS A 151 -4.25 0.21 -5.97
N GLU A 152 -3.17 -0.51 -6.29
CA GLU A 152 -3.20 -1.62 -7.26
C GLU A 152 -4.25 -2.66 -6.87
N GLY A 153 -4.35 -2.93 -5.58
CA GLY A 153 -5.36 -3.83 -5.07
C GLY A 153 -6.80 -3.36 -5.26
N ARG A 154 -7.01 -2.04 -5.31
CA ARG A 154 -8.31 -1.44 -5.63
C ARG A 154 -8.57 -1.40 -7.13
N CYS A 155 -7.55 -1.18 -7.96
CA CYS A 155 -7.70 -1.22 -9.42
C CYS A 155 -8.01 -2.63 -9.95
N ALA A 156 -7.56 -3.68 -9.27
CA ALA A 156 -8.02 -5.03 -9.57
C ALA A 156 -9.56 -5.17 -9.48
N VAL A 157 -10.24 -4.37 -8.65
CA VAL A 157 -11.72 -4.32 -8.57
C VAL A 157 -12.31 -3.80 -9.88
N PHE A 158 -11.74 -2.74 -10.46
CA PHE A 158 -12.24 -2.11 -11.69
C PHE A 158 -12.04 -2.94 -12.95
N ARG A 159 -11.30 -4.06 -12.89
CA ARG A 159 -11.16 -4.99 -14.02
C ARG A 159 -12.18 -6.12 -13.99
N PHE A 160 -12.98 -6.20 -12.93
CA PHE A 160 -14.06 -7.18 -12.74
C PHE A 160 -15.46 -6.55 -12.71
N CYS A 161 -15.57 -5.23 -12.86
CA CYS A 161 -16.81 -4.53 -13.22
C CYS A 161 -16.79 -4.17 -14.70
#